data_AF-A0AAF1BRA7-F1
#
_entry.id   AF-A0AAF1BRA7-F1
#
_cell.length_a   1.000
_cell.length_b   1.000
_cell.length_c   1.000
_cell.angle_alpha   90.00
_cell.angle_beta   90.00
_cell.angle_gamma   90.00
#
_symmetry.space_group_name_H-M   'P 1'
#
loop_
_entity.id
_entity.type
_entity.pdbx_description
1 polymer ?
#
loop_
_entity_poly.entity_id
_entity_poly.type
_entity_poly.pdbx_seq_one_letter_code
_entity_poly.pdbx_strand_id
1 'polypeptide(L)'
;MPGVRDVSYVSSRTASTTRTPTIPNPFQAAEEFIKAYSSHLKRSGKLEIPTWVDIVKTGAQKELAPYDPDWYYVRAASVARHIYLRKHVGVGALAKLHGTKHRRGVRPGHHRDSATGVERSVVQALEKIGVLEAHPDGGRKISQDGMRDLDRIATAVLEAQREEEEEESEEESEEEEDEEEEAEDDE
;
A
#
# COMPACT_ATOMS: atom_id res chain seq x y z
N MET A 1 24.31 -46.15 -41.16
CA MET A 1 23.22 -45.48 -41.93
C MET A 1 21.92 -46.11 -41.46
N PRO A 2 20.83 -45.39 -41.17
CA PRO A 2 20.47 -44.01 -41.54
C PRO A 2 20.42 -43.11 -40.29
N GLY A 3 20.20 -41.80 -40.31
CA GLY A 3 19.83 -40.86 -41.35
C GLY A 3 19.40 -39.59 -40.62
N VAL A 4 19.97 -38.45 -41.03
CA VAL A 4 19.64 -37.09 -40.60
C VAL A 4 18.13 -36.86 -40.67
N ARG A 5 17.56 -36.24 -39.62
CA ARG A 5 16.32 -35.47 -39.73
C ARG A 5 16.43 -34.20 -38.91
N ASP A 6 16.97 -33.21 -39.61
CA ASP A 6 16.65 -31.80 -39.47
C ASP A 6 15.12 -31.64 -39.28
N VAL A 7 14.71 -30.97 -38.21
CA VAL A 7 13.33 -30.46 -38.07
C VAL A 7 13.45 -28.95 -37.97
N SER A 8 13.76 -28.36 -39.11
CA SER A 8 13.32 -27.03 -39.46
C SER A 8 11.81 -27.06 -39.77
N TYR A 9 11.15 -25.92 -39.51
CA TYR A 9 9.74 -25.59 -39.83
C TYR A 9 8.72 -26.06 -38.76
N VAL A 10 7.88 -25.23 -38.13
CA VAL A 10 6.90 -24.29 -38.71
C VAL A 10 6.51 -23.22 -37.67
N SER A 11 6.52 -21.98 -38.13
CA SER A 11 5.80 -20.84 -37.55
C SER A 11 4.32 -21.15 -37.32
N SER A 12 3.83 -20.98 -36.09
CA SER A 12 2.41 -20.67 -35.87
C SER A 12 2.26 -19.62 -34.76
N ARG A 13 2.28 -18.35 -35.19
CA ARG A 13 1.51 -17.32 -34.49
C ARG A 13 0.04 -17.66 -34.67
N THR A 14 -0.66 -17.96 -33.58
CA THR A 14 -2.04 -17.49 -33.36
C THR A 14 -2.38 -17.70 -31.89
N ALA A 15 -2.28 -16.65 -31.10
CA ALA A 15 -3.07 -16.49 -29.88
C ALA A 15 -3.31 -14.99 -29.69
N SER A 16 -4.45 -14.54 -30.19
CA SER A 16 -5.05 -13.27 -29.79
C SER A 16 -5.46 -13.42 -28.33
N THR A 17 -4.60 -12.97 -27.42
CA THR A 17 -4.98 -12.79 -26.02
C THR A 17 -5.59 -11.41 -25.91
N THR A 18 -6.90 -11.35 -25.66
CA THR A 18 -7.57 -10.15 -25.20
C THR A 18 -6.93 -9.72 -23.89
N ARG A 19 -6.04 -8.73 -23.95
CA ARG A 19 -5.54 -8.01 -22.79
C ARG A 19 -6.74 -7.29 -22.17
N THR A 20 -7.29 -7.82 -21.08
CA THR A 20 -7.97 -6.97 -20.09
C THR A 20 -6.99 -5.87 -19.69
N PRO A 21 -7.42 -4.60 -19.57
CA PRO A 21 -6.53 -3.55 -19.13
C PRO A 21 -6.13 -3.84 -17.68
N THR A 22 -4.96 -4.44 -17.49
CA THR A 22 -4.27 -4.47 -16.21
C THR A 22 -3.87 -3.04 -15.92
N ILE A 23 -4.47 -2.47 -14.87
CA ILE A 23 -4.12 -1.17 -14.29
C ILE A 23 -2.58 -1.08 -14.18
N PRO A 24 -1.97 0.07 -14.54
CA PRO A 24 -0.52 0.24 -14.46
C PRO A 24 0.00 0.01 -13.04
N ASN A 25 1.09 -0.75 -12.97
CA ASN A 25 1.99 -1.09 -11.86
C ASN A 25 1.61 -0.62 -10.43
N PRO A 26 1.22 -1.52 -9.50
CA PRO A 26 0.88 -1.20 -8.10
C PRO A 26 2.10 -0.85 -7.19
N PHE A 27 3.24 -0.47 -7.77
CA PHE A 27 4.52 -0.35 -7.07
C PHE A 27 4.94 1.09 -6.72
N GLN A 28 4.33 2.14 -7.29
CA GLN A 28 4.79 3.52 -7.08
C GLN A 28 3.95 4.38 -6.11
N ALA A 29 2.69 4.04 -5.80
CA ALA A 29 1.83 4.91 -4.96
C ALA A 29 1.42 4.28 -3.61
N ALA A 30 2.26 3.45 -2.99
CA ALA A 30 1.85 2.74 -1.77
C ALA A 30 1.58 3.68 -0.59
N GLU A 31 2.37 4.75 -0.47
CA GLU A 31 2.27 5.73 0.60
C GLU A 31 1.06 6.65 0.44
N GLU A 32 0.87 7.17 -0.77
CA GLU A 32 -0.27 8.03 -1.11
C GLU A 32 -1.61 7.32 -0.94
N PHE A 33 -1.70 6.06 -1.38
CA PHE A 33 -2.88 5.25 -1.13
C PHE A 33 -3.16 5.11 0.37
N ILE A 34 -2.13 4.85 1.18
CA ILE A 34 -2.29 4.71 2.63
C ILE A 34 -2.75 6.03 3.26
N LYS A 35 -2.23 7.17 2.80
CA LYS A 35 -2.60 8.51 3.26
C LYS A 35 -4.04 8.89 2.84
N ALA A 36 -4.44 8.56 1.62
CA ALA A 36 -5.80 8.78 1.12
C ALA A 36 -6.81 7.91 1.88
N TYR A 37 -6.48 6.64 2.09
CA TYR A 37 -7.35 5.71 2.80
C TYR A 37 -7.45 6.03 4.29
N SER A 38 -6.35 6.43 4.94
CA SER A 38 -6.40 6.89 6.34
C SER A 38 -7.29 8.12 6.50
N SER A 39 -7.21 9.06 5.55
CA SER A 39 -8.08 10.24 5.49
C SER A 39 -9.55 9.88 5.25
N HIS A 40 -9.83 8.85 4.44
CA HIS A 40 -11.18 8.31 4.27
C HIS A 40 -11.73 7.69 5.56
N LEU A 41 -10.94 6.87 6.24
CA LEU A 41 -11.33 6.26 7.51
C LEU A 41 -11.60 7.33 8.58
N LYS A 42 -10.77 8.37 8.65
CA LYS A 42 -10.96 9.51 9.57
C LYS A 42 -12.25 10.26 9.28
N ARG A 43 -12.54 10.56 8.00
CA ARG A 43 -13.80 11.20 7.57
C ARG A 43 -15.03 10.35 7.88
N SER A 44 -14.89 9.02 7.79
CA SER A 44 -16.00 8.11 8.06
C SER A 44 -16.42 8.10 9.54
N GLY A 45 -15.49 8.36 10.47
CA GLY A 45 -15.75 8.37 11.92
C GLY A 45 -16.24 7.04 12.52
N LYS A 46 -16.29 5.96 11.74
CA LYS A 46 -16.82 4.65 12.17
C LYS A 46 -15.78 3.78 12.89
N LEU A 47 -14.53 4.20 12.88
CA LEU A 47 -13.42 3.43 13.41
C LEU A 47 -13.27 3.71 14.90
N GLU A 48 -13.57 2.70 15.72
CA GLU A 48 -13.40 2.77 17.16
C GLU A 48 -11.91 2.85 17.52
N ILE A 49 -11.48 4.01 18.02
CA ILE A 49 -10.10 4.19 18.50
C ILE A 49 -10.02 3.71 19.95
N PRO A 50 -9.11 2.77 20.27
CA PRO A 50 -8.86 2.36 21.64
C PRO A 50 -8.28 3.51 22.50
N THR A 51 -8.63 3.53 23.77
CA THR A 51 -8.24 4.60 24.72
C THR A 51 -6.74 4.69 25.00
N TRP A 52 -5.94 3.71 24.57
CA TRP A 52 -4.51 3.63 24.85
C TRP A 52 -3.64 4.09 23.67
N VAL A 53 -4.24 4.47 22.54
CA VAL A 53 -3.53 4.77 21.28
C VAL A 53 -2.57 5.96 21.41
N ASP A 54 -2.86 6.91 22.29
CA ASP A 54 -2.06 8.08 22.61
C ASP A 54 -0.85 7.78 23.51
N ILE A 55 -0.93 6.72 24.33
CA ILE A 55 0.08 6.40 25.33
C ILE A 55 1.08 5.35 24.82
N VAL A 56 0.64 4.43 23.97
CA VAL A 56 1.46 3.26 23.62
C VAL A 56 2.45 3.53 22.48
N LYS A 57 3.56 2.78 22.54
CA LYS A 57 4.40 2.55 21.36
C LYS A 57 3.87 1.39 20.52
N THR A 58 4.16 1.44 19.23
CA THR A 58 3.71 0.44 18.24
C THR A 58 4.35 -0.94 18.38
N GLY A 59 5.45 -1.04 19.13
CA GLY A 59 6.11 -2.31 19.40
C GLY A 59 7.27 -2.18 20.37
N ALA A 60 7.70 -3.32 20.92
CA ALA A 60 8.83 -3.37 21.85
C ALA A 60 10.14 -2.84 21.21
N GLN A 61 10.26 -3.03 19.90
CA GLN A 61 11.41 -2.64 19.09
C GLN A 61 11.60 -1.13 18.92
N LYS A 62 10.55 -0.34 19.14
CA LYS A 62 10.58 1.13 19.04
C LYS A 62 10.93 1.73 20.40
N GLU A 63 11.69 2.83 20.38
CA GLU A 63 12.08 3.56 21.59
C GLU A 63 11.00 4.57 21.99
N LEU A 64 10.46 5.30 21.01
CA LEU A 64 9.43 6.32 21.18
C LEU A 64 8.09 5.89 20.58
N ALA A 65 7.02 6.52 21.05
CA ALA A 65 5.70 6.45 20.43
C ALA A 65 5.69 7.21 19.08
N PRO A 66 4.74 6.89 18.17
CA PRO A 66 4.57 7.67 16.95
C PRO A 66 4.29 9.15 17.25
N TYR A 67 4.88 10.04 16.45
CA TYR A 67 4.66 11.49 16.58
C TYR A 67 3.31 11.94 16.02
N ASP A 68 2.85 11.27 14.96
CA ASP A 68 1.55 11.55 14.35
C ASP A 68 0.42 11.05 15.27
N PRO A 69 -0.51 11.90 15.73
CA PRO A 69 -1.65 11.48 16.55
C PRO A 69 -2.63 10.55 15.79
N ASP A 70 -2.66 10.62 14.46
CA ASP A 70 -3.55 9.84 13.60
C ASP A 70 -2.91 8.52 13.12
N TRP A 71 -1.78 8.12 13.72
CA TRP A 71 -1.03 6.92 13.32
C TRP A 71 -1.87 5.64 13.32
N TYR A 72 -2.94 5.57 14.11
CA TYR A 72 -3.85 4.42 14.16
C TYR A 72 -4.63 4.24 12.85
N TYR A 73 -5.04 5.34 12.20
CA TYR A 73 -5.71 5.32 10.90
C TYR A 73 -4.75 4.91 9.79
N VAL A 74 -3.53 5.44 9.82
CA VAL A 74 -2.45 5.07 8.89
C VAL A 74 -2.15 3.57 9.01
N ARG A 75 -2.12 3.05 10.24
CA ARG A 75 -1.93 1.61 10.48
C ARG A 75 -3.09 0.79 9.95
N ALA A 76 -4.34 1.21 10.20
CA ALA A 76 -5.52 0.53 9.67
C ALA A 76 -5.51 0.45 8.14
N ALA A 77 -5.14 1.55 7.48
CA ALA A 77 -4.97 1.59 6.03
C ALA A 77 -3.89 0.64 5.52
N SER A 78 -2.73 0.65 6.16
CA SER A 78 -1.62 -0.25 5.81
C SER A 78 -1.99 -1.73 5.95
N VAL A 79 -2.70 -2.07 7.03
CA VAL A 79 -3.17 -3.44 7.29
C VAL A 79 -4.23 -3.86 6.26
N ALA A 80 -5.20 -3.00 5.95
CA ALA A 80 -6.23 -3.29 4.95
C ALA A 80 -5.62 -3.56 3.56
N ARG A 81 -4.67 -2.71 3.12
CA ARG A 81 -3.91 -2.91 1.88
C ARG A 81 -3.13 -4.22 1.89
N HIS A 82 -2.50 -4.56 3.01
CA HIS A 82 -1.71 -5.79 3.09
C HIS A 82 -2.58 -7.05 2.97
N ILE A 83 -3.75 -7.05 3.62
CA ILE A 83 -4.69 -8.17 3.57
C ILE A 83 -5.25 -8.34 2.16
N TYR A 84 -5.57 -7.23 1.48
CA TYR A 84 -6.01 -7.24 0.08
C TYR A 84 -5.00 -7.97 -0.82
N LEU A 85 -3.71 -7.66 -0.69
CA LEU A 85 -2.66 -8.24 -1.54
C LEU A 85 -2.39 -9.72 -1.27
N ARG A 86 -2.45 -10.17 0.00
CA ARG A 86 -2.06 -11.54 0.38
C ARG A 86 -3.24 -12.50 0.58
N LYS A 87 -4.45 -12.11 0.20
CA LYS A 87 -5.72 -12.87 0.25
C LYS A 87 -6.21 -13.29 1.64
N HIS A 88 -5.34 -13.83 2.49
CA HIS A 88 -5.64 -14.15 3.89
C HIS A 88 -4.42 -13.90 4.78
N VAL A 89 -4.59 -13.20 5.90
CA VAL A 89 -3.47 -12.86 6.79
C VAL A 89 -3.87 -13.01 8.26
N GLY A 90 -2.95 -13.52 9.07
CA GLY A 90 -3.07 -13.60 10.53
C GLY A 90 -2.31 -12.48 11.24
N VAL A 91 -2.66 -12.22 12.51
CA VAL A 91 -2.05 -11.16 13.32
C VAL A 91 -0.53 -11.35 13.49
N GLY A 92 -0.03 -12.59 13.55
CA GLY A 92 1.41 -12.87 13.64
C GLY A 92 2.18 -12.46 12.38
N ALA A 93 1.57 -12.62 11.20
CA ALA A 93 2.18 -12.17 9.95
C ALA A 93 2.23 -10.64 9.86
N LEU A 94 1.18 -9.95 10.32
CA LEU A 94 1.17 -8.49 10.45
C LEU A 94 2.23 -8.01 11.46
N ALA A 95 2.37 -8.73 12.59
CA ALA A 95 3.37 -8.39 13.59
C ALA A 95 4.80 -8.50 13.06
N LYS A 96 5.06 -9.50 12.22
CA LYS A 96 6.35 -9.66 11.53
C LYS A 96 6.57 -8.59 10.45
N LEU A 97 5.52 -8.22 9.71
CA LEU A 97 5.56 -7.17 8.69
C LEU A 97 5.94 -5.81 9.29
N HIS A 98 5.28 -5.42 10.38
CA HIS A 98 5.53 -4.15 11.08
C HIS A 98 6.69 -4.25 12.10
N GLY A 99 7.30 -5.43 12.21
CA GLY A 99 8.51 -5.66 12.99
C GLY A 99 9.71 -4.94 12.39
N THR A 100 10.66 -4.55 13.24
CA THR A 100 11.90 -3.93 12.78
C THR A 100 13.08 -4.35 13.65
N LYS A 101 14.28 -3.88 13.32
CA LYS A 101 15.50 -4.15 14.09
C LYS A 101 15.40 -3.48 15.45
N HIS A 102 15.44 -4.27 16.52
CA HIS A 102 15.47 -3.75 17.88
C HIS A 102 16.90 -3.47 18.32
N ARG A 103 17.14 -2.25 18.82
CA ARG A 103 18.41 -1.84 19.41
C ARG A 103 18.53 -2.38 20.83
N ARG A 104 19.54 -3.21 21.10
CA ARG A 104 19.77 -3.83 22.42
C ARG A 104 20.88 -3.14 23.23
N GLY A 105 21.08 -1.84 23.02
CA GLY A 105 22.20 -1.09 23.58
C GLY A 105 23.53 -1.53 22.96
N VAL A 106 24.36 -2.22 23.75
CA VAL A 106 25.71 -2.66 23.36
C VAL A 106 25.71 -3.95 22.52
N ARG A 107 24.70 -4.80 22.68
CA ARG A 107 24.62 -6.07 21.93
C ARG A 107 24.12 -5.83 20.51
N PRO A 108 24.55 -6.64 19.51
CA PRO A 108 24.05 -6.55 18.14
C PRO A 108 22.52 -6.55 18.06
N GLY A 109 21.99 -5.73 17.17
CA GLY A 109 20.55 -5.62 16.94
C GLY A 109 20.01 -6.84 16.20
N HIS A 110 18.84 -7.31 16.61
CA HIS A 110 18.11 -8.41 15.97
C HIS A 110 16.70 -7.95 15.60
N HIS A 111 16.09 -8.62 14.62
CA HIS A 111 14.69 -8.40 14.30
C HIS A 111 13.80 -8.76 15.49
N ARG A 112 12.80 -7.92 15.75
CA ARG A 112 11.73 -8.17 16.72
C ARG A 112 10.40 -7.76 16.09
N ASP A 113 9.41 -8.60 16.29
CA ASP A 113 8.04 -8.37 15.82
C ASP A 113 7.41 -7.17 16.52
N SER A 114 6.41 -6.56 15.87
CA SER A 114 5.62 -5.46 16.45
C SER A 114 4.72 -5.94 17.60
N ALA A 115 4.10 -4.99 18.32
CA ALA A 115 3.15 -5.35 19.35
C ALA A 115 1.89 -5.97 18.72
N THR A 116 1.70 -7.27 18.97
CA THR A 116 0.54 -8.03 18.46
C THR A 116 -0.80 -7.47 18.95
N GLY A 117 -0.83 -6.79 20.12
CA GLY A 117 -2.03 -6.14 20.65
C GLY A 117 -2.54 -5.02 19.75
N VAL A 118 -1.62 -4.21 19.20
CA VAL A 118 -1.98 -3.12 18.29
C VAL A 118 -2.56 -3.69 17.00
N GLU A 119 -1.87 -4.64 16.37
CA GLU A 119 -2.34 -5.26 15.11
C GLU A 119 -3.69 -5.97 15.30
N ARG A 120 -3.89 -6.64 16.44
CA ARG A 120 -5.17 -7.29 16.77
C ARG A 120 -6.31 -6.28 16.88
N SER A 121 -6.08 -5.17 17.58
CA SER A 121 -7.11 -4.14 17.76
C SER A 121 -7.54 -3.54 16.42
N VAL A 122 -6.58 -3.27 15.53
CA VAL A 122 -6.85 -2.72 14.19
C VAL A 122 -7.68 -3.70 13.36
N VAL A 123 -7.31 -4.97 13.35
CA VAL A 123 -8.06 -6.00 12.64
C VAL A 123 -9.49 -6.13 13.18
N GLN A 124 -9.66 -6.09 14.50
CA GLN A 124 -10.99 -6.13 15.12
C GLN A 124 -11.82 -4.87 14.80
N ALA A 125 -11.20 -3.70 14.77
CA ALA A 125 -11.88 -2.46 14.39
C ALA A 125 -12.35 -2.50 12.92
N LEU A 126 -11.50 -2.98 12.01
CA LEU A 126 -11.84 -3.13 10.59
C LEU A 126 -12.91 -4.21 10.34
N GLU A 127 -12.93 -5.27 11.15
CA GLU A 127 -13.97 -6.30 11.14
C GLU A 127 -15.33 -5.72 11.58
N LYS A 128 -15.36 -4.86 12.61
CA LYS A 128 -16.60 -4.19 13.05
C LYS A 128 -17.19 -3.25 11.99
N ILE A 129 -16.34 -2.60 11.19
CA ILE A 129 -16.77 -1.72 10.09
C ILE A 129 -17.28 -2.55 8.90
N GLY A 130 -17.00 -3.86 8.85
CA GLY A 130 -17.37 -4.74 7.75
C GLY A 130 -16.39 -4.70 6.57
N VAL A 131 -15.19 -4.16 6.76
CA VAL A 131 -14.12 -4.17 5.73
C VAL A 131 -13.43 -5.53 5.67
N LEU A 132 -13.31 -6.20 6.81
CA LEU A 132 -12.69 -7.53 6.93
C LEU A 132 -13.70 -8.59 7.36
N GLU A 133 -13.47 -9.80 6.90
CA GLU A 133 -14.23 -11.00 7.24
C GLU A 133 -13.28 -12.11 7.74
N ALA A 134 -13.79 -12.96 8.63
CA ALA A 134 -13.09 -14.16 9.05
C ALA A 134 -13.07 -15.21 7.93
N HIS A 135 -11.89 -15.76 7.63
CA HIS A 135 -11.76 -16.83 6.63
C HIS A 135 -11.88 -18.20 7.29
N PRO A 136 -12.51 -19.21 6.64
CA PRO A 136 -12.64 -20.57 7.19
C PRO A 136 -11.29 -21.24 7.47
N ASP A 137 -10.29 -21.02 6.61
CA ASP A 137 -8.92 -21.55 6.80
C ASP A 137 -8.09 -20.76 7.84
N GLY A 138 -8.72 -19.84 8.56
CA GLY A 138 -8.10 -18.98 9.55
C GLY A 138 -7.54 -17.68 8.98
N GLY A 139 -7.25 -16.74 9.87
CA GLY A 139 -6.86 -15.38 9.48
C GLY A 139 -8.06 -14.53 9.07
N ARG A 140 -7.78 -13.42 8.41
CA ARG A 140 -8.78 -12.45 7.93
C ARG A 140 -8.59 -12.21 6.46
N LYS A 141 -9.70 -12.05 5.77
CA LYS A 141 -9.80 -11.76 4.35
C LYS A 141 -10.57 -10.44 4.18
N ILE A 142 -10.32 -9.74 3.09
CA ILE A 142 -11.10 -8.55 2.73
C ILE A 142 -12.53 -8.95 2.35
N SER A 143 -13.54 -8.22 2.84
CA SER A 143 -14.93 -8.39 2.44
C SER A 143 -15.15 -7.90 1.00
N GLN A 144 -16.28 -8.28 0.40
CA GLN A 144 -16.62 -7.77 -0.93
C GLN A 144 -16.85 -6.25 -0.91
N ASP A 145 -17.45 -5.73 0.17
CA ASP A 145 -17.69 -4.29 0.34
C ASP A 145 -16.37 -3.54 0.57
N GLY A 146 -15.47 -4.10 1.38
CA GLY A 146 -14.13 -3.55 1.62
C GLY A 146 -13.29 -3.53 0.34
N MET A 147 -13.42 -4.55 -0.51
CA MET A 147 -12.76 -4.58 -1.81
C MET A 147 -13.24 -3.44 -2.72
N ARG A 148 -14.56 -3.20 -2.81
CA ARG A 148 -15.10 -2.08 -3.61
C ARG A 148 -14.65 -0.72 -3.09
N ASP A 149 -14.58 -0.54 -1.78
CA ASP A 149 -14.12 0.71 -1.16
C ASP A 149 -12.64 0.98 -1.45
N LEU A 150 -11.78 -0.03 -1.28
CA LEU A 150 -10.36 0.06 -1.58
C LEU A 150 -10.10 0.33 -3.06
N ASP A 151 -10.80 -0.36 -3.96
CA ASP A 151 -10.62 -0.19 -5.41
C ASP A 151 -11.07 1.20 -5.86
N ARG A 152 -12.19 1.73 -5.34
CA ARG A 152 -12.65 3.10 -5.64
C ARG A 152 -11.62 4.15 -5.22
N ILE A 153 -11.06 4.00 -4.03
CA ILE A 153 -10.07 4.94 -3.50
C ILE A 153 -8.75 4.82 -4.27
N ALA A 154 -8.37 3.61 -4.69
CA ALA A 154 -7.21 3.40 -5.54
C ALA A 154 -7.37 4.10 -6.90
N THR A 155 -8.56 4.02 -7.53
CA THR A 155 -8.83 4.76 -8.77
C THR A 155 -8.73 6.27 -8.57
N ALA A 156 -9.33 6.81 -7.51
CA ALA A 156 -9.28 8.25 -7.24
C ALA A 156 -7.84 8.75 -6.99
N VAL A 157 -7.00 7.96 -6.32
CA VAL A 157 -5.58 8.31 -6.12
C VAL A 157 -4.83 8.27 -7.45
N LEU A 158 -5.06 7.27 -8.29
CA LEU A 158 -4.42 7.18 -9.60
C LEU A 158 -4.85 8.30 -10.55
N GLU A 159 -6.08 8.81 -10.42
CA GLU A 159 -6.54 9.98 -11.17
C GLU A 159 -5.84 11.24 -10.65
N ALA A 160 -5.82 11.47 -9.33
CA ALA A 160 -5.14 12.61 -8.74
C ALA A 160 -3.63 12.64 -9.05
N GLN A 161 -2.95 11.49 -9.01
CA GLN A 161 -1.53 11.42 -9.38
C GLN A 161 -1.26 11.81 -10.83
N ARG A 162 -2.18 11.49 -11.74
CA ARG A 162 -2.02 11.88 -13.15
C ARG A 162 -2.25 13.37 -13.35
N GLU A 163 -3.24 13.93 -12.65
CA GLU A 163 -3.48 15.37 -12.66
C GLU A 163 -2.26 16.12 -12.10
N GLU A 164 -1.67 15.67 -10.98
CA GLU A 164 -0.44 16.25 -10.42
C GLU A 164 0.77 16.12 -11.37
N GLU A 165 0.95 14.95 -12.02
CA GLU A 165 2.01 14.75 -13.03
C GLU A 165 1.81 15.63 -14.29
N GLU A 166 0.56 15.87 -14.70
CA GLU A 166 0.22 16.75 -15.82
C GLU A 166 0.49 18.22 -15.46
N GLU A 167 0.07 18.68 -14.27
CA GLU A 167 0.34 20.02 -13.76
C GLU A 167 1.85 20.31 -13.61
N GLU A 168 2.63 19.39 -13.02
CA GLU A 168 4.09 19.54 -12.90
C GLU A 168 4.76 19.65 -14.29
N SER A 169 4.26 18.92 -15.30
CA SER A 169 4.82 18.99 -16.65
C SER A 169 4.46 20.28 -17.41
N GLU A 170 3.29 20.86 -17.12
CA GLU A 170 2.89 22.16 -17.65
C GLU A 170 3.73 23.27 -17.01
N GLU A 171 3.93 23.23 -15.68
CA GLU A 171 4.79 24.17 -14.95
C GLU A 171 6.25 24.11 -15.42
N GLU A 172 6.83 22.91 -15.60
CA GLU A 172 8.19 22.77 -16.14
C GLU A 172 8.30 23.35 -17.57
N SER A 173 7.26 23.21 -18.41
CA SER A 173 7.28 23.78 -19.75
C SER A 173 7.15 25.31 -19.77
N GLU A 174 6.37 25.88 -18.85
CA GLU A 174 6.25 27.34 -18.70
C GLU A 174 7.57 27.94 -18.17
N GLU A 175 8.24 27.28 -17.22
CA GLU A 175 9.55 27.70 -16.72
C GLU A 175 10.64 27.64 -17.81
N GLU A 176 10.64 26.62 -18.67
CA GLU A 176 11.57 26.54 -19.82
C GLU A 176 11.32 27.64 -20.86
N GLU A 177 10.05 27.98 -21.14
CA GLU A 177 9.69 29.07 -22.05
C GLU A 177 10.12 30.45 -21.49
N ASP A 178 9.91 30.70 -20.19
CA ASP A 178 10.34 31.93 -19.52
C ASP A 178 11.88 32.09 -19.49
N GLU A 179 12.64 30.99 -19.28
CA GLU A 179 14.10 30.99 -19.34
C GLU A 179 14.64 31.25 -20.76
N GLU A 180 13.98 30.74 -21.80
CA GLU A 180 14.33 31.02 -23.19
C GLU A 180 14.07 32.49 -23.56
N GLU A 181 12.95 33.09 -23.10
CA GLU A 181 12.66 34.51 -23.32
C GLU A 181 13.66 35.44 -22.61
N GLU A 182 14.06 35.15 -21.36
CA GLU A 182 15.08 35.94 -20.65
C GLU A 182 16.47 35.85 -21.31
N ALA A 183 16.81 34.72 -21.93
CA ALA A 183 18.09 34.53 -22.62
C ALA A 183 18.18 35.29 -23.96
N GLU A 184 17.06 35.54 -24.64
CA GLU A 184 17.01 36.31 -25.89
C GLU A 184 17.11 37.83 -25.67
N ASP A 185 16.72 38.34 -24.49
CA ASP A 185 16.76 39.78 -24.18
C ASP A 185 18.15 40.30 -23.73
N ASP A 186 19.09 39.40 -23.40
CA ASP A 186 20.46 39.70 -22.95
C ASP A 186 21.52 39.70 -24.09
N GLU A 187 21.14 39.45 -25.36
CA GLU A 187 22.03 39.44 -26.55
C GLU A 187 21.94 40.69 -27.45
#